data_AF-A0A0P0UW46-F1
#
_entry.id   AF-A0A0P0UW46-F1
#
_cell.length_a   1.000
_cell.length_b   1.000
_cell.length_c   1.000
_cell.angle_alpha   90.00
_cell.angle_beta   90.00
_cell.angle_gamma   90.00
#
_symmetry.space_group_name_H-M   'P 1'
#
loop_
_entity.id
_entity.type
_entity.pdbx_description
1 polymer ?
#
loop_
_entity_poly.entity_id
_entity_poly.type
_entity_poly.pdbx_seq_one_letter_code
_entity_poly.pdbx_strand_id
1 'polypeptide(L)' 'MYGGLTFNSSENERDKLITVQVTIDNRQSLGFTITTNKNMVTIQELDYKARHWSSGLKKKSYTSLGVSGK' A
#
# COMPACT_ATOMS: atom_id res chain seq x y z
N MET A 1 2.73 -6.73 -18.83
CA MET A 1 3.22 -5.76 -17.82
C MET A 1 3.98 -4.66 -18.54
N TYR A 2 4.07 -3.45 -17.98
CA TYR A 2 4.89 -2.34 -18.49
C TYR A 2 5.73 -1.80 -17.34
N GLY A 3 6.98 -1.40 -17.58
CA GLY A 3 7.87 -0.88 -16.53
C GLY A 3 8.25 -1.89 -15.44
N GLY A 4 8.45 -1.40 -14.21
CA GLY A 4 8.62 -2.23 -13.01
C GLY A 4 10.03 -2.83 -12.80
N LEU A 5 11.01 -2.48 -13.62
CA LEU A 5 12.38 -2.95 -13.50
C LEU A 5 13.26 -1.95 -12.75
N THR A 6 14.16 -2.47 -11.92
CA THR A 6 15.22 -1.74 -11.22
C THR A 6 16.46 -2.62 -11.22
N PHE A 7 17.66 -2.04 -11.19
CA PHE A 7 18.89 -2.83 -11.04
C PHE A 7 18.88 -3.62 -9.73
N ASN A 8 19.44 -4.83 -9.79
CA ASN A 8 19.75 -5.58 -8.58
C ASN A 8 20.95 -4.92 -7.89
N SER A 9 20.92 -4.81 -6.56
CA SER A 9 21.97 -4.19 -5.77
C SER A 9 22.04 -4.84 -4.39
N SER A 10 23.25 -5.11 -3.92
CA SER A 10 23.51 -5.56 -2.54
C SER A 10 23.14 -4.53 -1.49
N GLU A 11 22.92 -3.26 -1.86
CA GLU A 11 22.44 -2.24 -0.92
C GLU A 11 20.95 -2.39 -0.57
N ASN A 12 20.22 -3.25 -1.31
CA ASN A 12 18.79 -3.50 -1.11
C ASN A 12 18.53 -4.61 -0.06
N GLU A 13 19.17 -4.54 1.11
CA GLU A 13 19.10 -5.60 2.12
C GLU A 13 18.05 -5.37 3.20
N ARG A 14 17.80 -4.12 3.59
CA ARG A 14 16.88 -3.77 4.69
C ARG A 14 15.63 -3.08 4.18
N ASP A 15 14.50 -3.48 4.73
CA ASP A 15 13.21 -2.84 4.47
C ASP A 15 13.21 -1.38 4.94
N LYS A 16 12.75 -0.51 4.05
CA LYS A 16 12.44 0.89 4.32
C LYS A 16 10.94 1.03 4.49
N LEU A 17 10.54 1.76 5.52
CA LEU A 17 9.14 2.09 5.80
C LEU A 17 8.76 3.39 5.10
N ILE A 18 7.65 3.37 4.36
CA ILE A 18 7.06 4.54 3.72
C ILE A 18 5.66 4.72 4.28
N THR A 19 5.41 5.86 4.91
CA THR A 19 4.10 6.20 5.47
C THR A 19 3.20 6.79 4.39
N VAL A 20 2.03 6.19 4.19
CA VAL A 20 0.97 6.66 3.30
C VAL A 20 -0.13 7.28 4.16
N GLN A 21 -0.40 8.57 3.92
CA GLN A 21 -1.50 9.29 4.56
C GLN A 21 -2.73 9.23 3.67
N VAL A 22 -3.87 8.85 4.23
CA VAL A 22 -5.15 8.75 3.53
C VAL A 22 -6.09 9.85 4.01
N THR A 23 -6.54 10.67 3.07
CA THR A 23 -7.58 11.67 3.29
C THR A 23 -8.89 11.15 2.71
N ILE A 24 -9.96 11.15 3.50
CA ILE A 24 -11.31 10.76 3.08
C ILE A 24 -12.20 11.96 3.37
N ASP A 25 -12.97 12.41 2.37
CA ASP A 25 -13.88 13.55 2.47
C ASP A 25 -13.19 14.81 3.05
N ASN A 26 -12.02 15.15 2.51
CA ASN A 26 -11.18 16.27 2.93
C ASN A 26 -10.69 16.22 4.39
N ARG A 27 -10.79 15.08 5.07
CA ARG A 27 -10.27 14.88 6.43
C ARG A 27 -9.19 13.82 6.42
N GLN A 28 -8.05 14.11 7.04
CA GLN A 28 -7.02 13.09 7.26
C GLN A 28 -7.64 11.99 8.14
N SER A 29 -7.78 10.80 7.57
CA SER A 29 -8.58 9.74 8.16
C SER A 29 -7.69 8.67 8.79
N LEU A 30 -6.69 8.19 8.04
CA LEU A 30 -5.89 7.02 8.40
C LEU A 30 -4.46 7.17 7.87
N GLY A 31 -3.50 6.56 8.56
CA GLY A 31 -2.14 6.39 8.07
C GLY A 31 -1.74 4.92 8.11
N PHE A 32 -1.04 4.44 7.08
CA PHE A 32 -0.48 3.10 7.05
C PHE A 32 0.92 3.10 6.45
N THR A 33 1.68 2.04 6.73
CA THR A 33 3.03 1.88 6.18
C THR A 33 3.04 0.82 5.08
N ILE A 34 3.79 1.09 4.03
CA ILE A 34 4.23 0.08 3.06
C ILE A 34 5.75 -0.06 3.17
N THR A 35 6.28 -1.24 2.86
CA THR A 35 7.71 -1.50 2.91
C THR A 35 8.28 -1.76 1.52
N THR A 36 9.54 -1.40 1.31
CA THR A 36 10.36 -1.90 0.20
C THR A 36 11.80 -1.98 0.67
N ASN A 37 12.53 -3.02 0.28
CA ASN A 37 13.96 -3.10 0.54
C ASN A 37 14.78 -2.32 -0.50
N LYS A 38 14.16 -1.73 -1.53
CA LYS A 38 14.87 -1.04 -2.61
C LYS A 38 15.18 0.42 -2.27
N ASN A 39 16.44 0.83 -2.45
CA ASN A 39 16.85 2.24 -2.39
C ASN A 39 16.24 3.05 -3.54
N MET A 40 16.34 2.50 -4.76
CA MET A 40 15.63 3.02 -5.94
C MET A 40 14.48 2.09 -6.28
N VAL A 41 13.26 2.58 -6.09
CA VAL A 41 12.02 1.82 -6.28
C VAL A 41 11.18 2.44 -7.38
N THR A 42 10.47 1.63 -8.15
CA THR A 42 9.52 2.15 -9.14
C THR A 42 8.26 2.66 -8.46
N ILE A 43 7.65 3.71 -9.03
CA ILE A 43 6.33 4.18 -8.59
C ILE A 43 5.29 3.06 -8.69
N GLN A 44 5.40 2.19 -9.69
CA GLN A 44 4.51 1.05 -9.86
C GLN A 44 4.51 0.10 -8.66
N GLU A 45 5.68 -0.16 -8.05
CA GLU A 45 5.76 -0.99 -6.84
C GLU A 45 5.05 -0.32 -5.65
N LEU A 46 5.27 0.99 -5.46
CA LEU A 46 4.64 1.75 -4.37
C LEU A 46 3.12 1.86 -4.55
N ASP A 47 2.67 2.19 -5.76
CA ASP A 47 1.24 2.31 -6.11
C ASP A 47 0.53 0.96 -5.93
N TYR A 48 1.14 -0.14 -6.39
CA TYR A 48 0.59 -1.47 -6.21
C TYR A 48 0.41 -1.81 -4.73
N LYS A 49 1.44 -1.61 -3.90
CA LYS A 49 1.37 -1.91 -2.45
C LYS A 49 0.32 -1.05 -1.74
N ALA A 50 0.27 0.25 -2.04
CA ALA A 50 -0.71 1.15 -1.46
C ALA A 50 -2.16 0.75 -1.84
N ARG A 51 -2.43 0.52 -3.13
CA ARG A 51 -3.77 0.10 -3.60
C ARG A 51 -4.17 -1.28 -3.13
N HIS A 52 -3.23 -2.21 -3.02
CA HIS A 52 -3.49 -3.55 -2.49
C HIS A 52 -3.95 -3.46 -1.02
N TRP A 53 -3.27 -2.66 -0.20
CA TRP A 53 -3.65 -2.42 1.18
C TRP A 53 -5.04 -1.76 1.28
N SER A 54 -5.28 -0.69 0.49
CA SER A 54 -6.59 -0.02 0.45
C SER A 54 -7.73 -0.93 -0.02
N SER A 55 -7.47 -1.80 -0.98
CA SER A 55 -8.44 -2.82 -1.43
C SER A 55 -8.78 -3.81 -0.32
N GLY A 56 -7.79 -4.19 0.50
CA GLY A 56 -7.99 -5.00 1.69
C GLY A 56 -8.87 -4.32 2.74
N LEU A 57 -8.68 -3.02 2.98
CA LEU A 57 -9.57 -2.25 3.86
C LEU A 57 -10.99 -2.16 3.33
N LYS A 58 -11.17 -1.82 2.05
CA LYS A 58 -12.51 -1.76 1.43
C LYS A 58 -13.21 -3.11 1.56
N LYS A 59 -12.52 -4.20 1.23
CA LYS A 59 -13.09 -5.55 1.37
C LYS A 59 -13.51 -5.85 2.81
N LYS A 60 -12.70 -5.47 3.81
CA LYS A 60 -13.05 -5.61 5.23
C LYS A 60 -14.30 -4.80 5.60
N SER A 61 -14.42 -3.56 5.13
CA SER A 61 -15.58 -2.69 5.36
C SER A 61 -16.88 -3.29 4.78
N TYR A 62 -16.83 -3.85 3.57
CA TYR A 62 -17.97 -4.53 2.97
C TYR A 62 -18.34 -5.83 3.71
N THR A 63 -17.35 -6.61 4.17
CA THR A 63 -17.63 -7.83 4.96
C THR A 63 -18.21 -7.53 6.35
N SER A 64 -17.83 -6.42 6.99
CA SER A 64 -18.41 -6.00 8.27
C SER A 64 -19.84 -5.47 8.16
N LEU A 65 -20.29 -5.12 6.96
CA LEU A 65 -21.66 -4.68 6.67
C LEU A 65 -22.58 -5.83 6.21
N GLY A 66 -22.06 -7.05 6.10
CA GLY A 66 -22.78 -8.23 5.59
C GLY A 66 -23.30 -9.22 6.64
N VAL A 67 -23.21 -8.92 7.94
CA VAL A 67 -23.71 -9.81 9.02
C VAL A 67 -24.42 -9.00 10.11
N SER A 68 -25.53 -8.37 9.75
CA SER A 68 -26.59 -8.01 10.70
C SER A 68 -27.89 -8.04 9.92
N GLY A 69 -28.48 -9.22 9.85
CA GLY A 69 -29.63 -9.47 8.98
C GLY A 69 -30.08 -10.92 9.02
N LYS A 70 -30.26 -11.48 10.22
CA LYS A 70 -31.30 -12.45 10.57
C LYS A 70 -31.67 -12.25 12.03
#